data_AF-Q12FQ5-F1
#
_entry.id   AF-Q12FQ5-F1
#
_cell.length_a   1.000
_cell.length_b   1.000
_cell.length_c   1.000
_cell.angle_alpha   90.00
_cell.angle_beta   90.00
_cell.angle_gamma   90.00
#
_symmetry.space_group_name_H-M   'P 1'
#
loop_
_entity.id
_entity.type
_entity.pdbx_description
1 polymer ?
#
loop_
_entity_poly.entity_id
_entity_poly.type
_entity_poly.pdbx_seq_one_letter_code
_entity_poly.pdbx_strand_id
1 'polypeptide(L)' 'MTGRGFATGVEDAAVLAQMLADRRANEPVSAALARYEVARLPFVRALVTHSRRISADYLRYAQAQR' A
#
# COMPACT_ATOMS: atom_id res chain seq x y z
N MET A 1 -1.93 -13.66 0.88
CA MET A 1 -2.35 -12.67 -0.14
C MET A 1 -3.79 -12.28 0.19
N THR A 2 -4.09 -11.01 0.46
CA THR A 2 -5.40 -10.56 0.97
C THR A 2 -6.44 -10.23 -0.10
N GLY A 3 -6.10 -10.37 -1.39
CA GLY A 3 -6.98 -9.98 -2.52
C GLY A 3 -7.13 -8.47 -2.74
N ARG A 4 -6.55 -7.62 -1.86
CA ARG A 4 -6.70 -6.15 -1.90
C ARG A 4 -5.74 -5.43 -2.85
N GLY A 5 -4.93 -6.15 -3.62
CA GLY A 5 -3.89 -5.56 -4.47
C GLY A 5 -4.43 -4.55 -5.48
N PHE A 6 -5.50 -4.90 -6.20
CA PHE A 6 -6.13 -4.02 -7.18
C PHE A 6 -6.69 -2.75 -6.54
N ALA A 7 -7.52 -2.89 -5.50
CA ALA A 7 -8.12 -1.74 -4.80
C ALA A 7 -7.05 -0.79 -4.23
N THR A 8 -5.98 -1.35 -3.65
CA THR A 8 -4.85 -0.57 -3.14
C THR A 8 -4.14 0.18 -4.25
N GLY A 9 -3.90 -0.48 -5.40
CA GLY A 9 -3.26 0.16 -6.56
C GLY A 9 -4.07 1.29 -7.17
N VAL A 10 -5.40 1.14 -7.28
CA VAL A 10 -6.29 2.21 -7.77
C VAL A 10 -6.27 3.41 -6.83
N GLU A 11 -6.33 3.17 -5.52
CA GLU A 11 -6.30 4.23 -4.52
C GLU A 11 -4.95 4.95 -4.48
N ASP A 12 -3.84 4.21 -4.54
CA ASP A 12 -2.47 4.74 -4.64
C ASP A 12 -2.31 5.62 -5.88
N ALA A 13 -2.82 5.16 -7.04
CA ALA A 13 -2.78 5.92 -8.28
C ALA A 13 -3.58 7.22 -8.19
N ALA A 14 -4.76 7.20 -7.58
CA ALA A 14 -5.58 8.39 -7.38
C ALA A 14 -4.89 9.42 -6.47
N VAL A 15 -4.30 8.97 -5.36
CA VAL A 15 -3.57 9.83 -4.42
C VAL A 15 -2.35 10.46 -5.10
N LEU A 16 -1.55 9.66 -5.82
CA LEU A 16 -0.37 10.16 -6.51
C LEU A 16 -0.75 11.15 -7.63
N ALA A 17 -1.80 10.84 -8.41
CA ALA A 17 -2.28 11.74 -9.45
C ALA A 17 -2.69 13.11 -8.88
N GLN A 18 -3.40 13.13 -7.76
CA GLN A 18 -3.78 14.38 -7.08
C GLN A 18 -2.55 15.14 -6.59
N MET A 19 -1.58 14.49 -5.95
CA MET A 19 -0.35 15.14 -5.48
C MET A 19 0.51 15.71 -6.62
N LEU A 20 0.48 15.08 -7.79
CA LEU A 20 1.15 15.58 -8.99
C LEU A 20 0.39 16.76 -9.61
N ALA A 21 -0.94 16.75 -9.57
CA ALA A 21 -1.77 17.85 -10.05
C ALA A 21 -1.64 19.11 -9.16
N ASP A 22 -1.54 18.93 -7.84
CA ASP A 22 -1.39 20.03 -6.87
C ASP A 22 0.06 20.52 -6.73
N ARG A 23 1.02 19.87 -7.42
CA ARG A 23 2.44 20.23 -7.40
C ARG A 23 2.63 21.64 -7.95
N ARG A 24 3.42 22.46 -7.25
CA ARG A 24 3.81 23.78 -7.76
C ARG A 24 4.69 23.62 -8.99
N ALA A 25 4.56 24.53 -9.97
CA ALA A 25 5.28 24.44 -11.24
C ALA A 25 6.81 24.24 -11.10
N ASN A 26 7.42 24.88 -10.09
CA ASN A 26 8.86 24.81 -9.84
C ASN A 26 9.29 23.73 -8.83
N GLU A 27 8.34 22.98 -8.26
CA GLU A 27 8.66 21.92 -7.31
C GLU A 27 9.10 20.66 -8.08
N PRO A 28 10.20 19.99 -7.74
CA PRO A 28 10.61 18.78 -8.44
C PRO A 28 9.59 17.65 -8.24
N VAL A 29 9.41 16.80 -9.26
CA VAL A 29 8.51 15.62 -9.18
C VAL A 29 8.89 14.70 -8.02
N SER A 30 10.19 14.60 -7.71
CA SER A 30 10.69 13.81 -6.57
C SER A 30 10.11 14.26 -5.23
N ALA A 31 9.79 15.54 -5.05
CA ALA A 31 9.14 16.02 -3.83
C ALA A 31 7.69 15.51 -3.71
N ALA A 32 6.95 15.43 -4.82
CA ALA A 32 5.61 14.84 -4.83
C ALA A 32 5.67 13.33 -4.53
N LEU A 33 6.67 12.62 -5.07
CA LEU A 33 6.90 11.20 -4.77
C LEU A 33 7.25 10.97 -3.30
N ALA A 34 8.09 11.83 -2.69
CA ALA A 34 8.42 11.75 -1.28
C ALA A 34 7.19 11.98 -0.38
N ARG A 35 6.32 12.94 -0.73
CA ARG A 35 5.05 13.15 -0.01
C ARG A 35 4.11 11.96 -0.14
N TYR A 36 4.01 11.40 -1.33
CA TYR A 36 3.22 10.19 -1.58
C TYR A 36 3.72 9.03 -0.72
N GLU A 37 5.03 8.81 -0.67
CA GLU A 37 5.63 7.76 0.14
C GLU A 37 5.29 7.96 1.63
N VAL A 38 5.49 9.16 2.17
CA VAL A 38 5.14 9.46 3.57
C VAL A 38 3.65 9.22 3.86
N ALA A 39 2.77 9.57 2.93
CA ALA A 39 1.33 9.41 3.09
C ALA A 39 0.85 7.95 3.01
N ARG A 40 1.41 7.14 2.10
CA ARG A 40 0.88 5.79 1.79
C ARG A 40 1.70 4.65 2.39
N LEU A 41 3.00 4.84 2.67
CA LEU A 41 3.88 3.80 3.18
C LEU A 41 3.39 3.16 4.50
N PRO A 42 2.84 3.91 5.49
CA PRO A 42 2.29 3.28 6.69
C PRO A 42 1.14 2.31 6.39
N PHE A 43 0.22 2.70 5.51
CA PHE A 43 -0.91 1.87 5.11
C PHE A 43 -0.47 0.60 4.38
N VAL A 44 0.42 0.73 3.39
CA VAL A 44 0.94 -0.40 2.62
C VAL A 44 1.68 -1.39 3.55
N ARG A 45 2.51 -0.89 4.46
CA ARG A 45 3.20 -1.73 5.46
C ARG A 45 2.22 -2.46 6.36
N ALA A 46 1.17 -1.80 6.85
CA ALA A 46 0.14 -2.43 7.66
C ALA A 46 -0.59 -3.54 6.87
N LEU A 47 -0.94 -3.28 5.61
CA LEU A 47 -1.59 -4.26 4.73
C LEU A 47 -0.72 -5.50 4.49
N VAL A 48 0.57 -5.32 4.22
CA VAL A 48 1.53 -6.42 4.03
C VAL A 48 1.67 -7.25 5.31
N THR A 49 1.85 -6.59 6.46
CA THR A 49 1.94 -7.27 7.77
C THR A 49 0.68 -8.09 8.05
N HIS A 50 -0.49 -7.50 7.81
CA HIS A 50 -1.77 -8.20 7.99
C HIS A 50 -1.91 -9.41 7.06
N SER A 51 -1.55 -9.25 5.78
CA SER A 51 -1.55 -10.34 4.79
C SER A 51 -0.64 -11.49 5.20
N ARG A 52 0.55 -11.18 5.72
CA ARG A 52 1.49 -12.19 6.25
C ARG A 52 0.91 -12.93 7.44
N ARG A 53 0.27 -12.23 8.38
CA ARG A 53 -0.37 -12.85 9.55
C ARG A 53 -1.45 -13.84 9.13
N ILE A 54 -2.38 -13.42 8.26
CA ILE A 54 -3.46 -14.30 7.76
C ILE A 54 -2.88 -15.54 7.08
N SER A 55 -1.88 -15.36 6.22
CA SER A 55 -1.22 -16.48 5.55
C SER A 55 -0.56 -17.45 6.53
N ALA A 56 0.09 -16.95 7.60
CA ALA A 56 0.69 -17.79 8.63
C ALA A 56 -0.36 -18.54 9.46
N ASP A 57 -1.46 -17.88 9.83
CA ASP A 57 -2.54 -18.51 10.60
C ASP A 57 -3.24 -19.61 9.79
N TYR A 58 -3.50 -19.37 8.49
CA TYR A 58 -4.03 -20.38 7.58
C TYR A 58 -3.15 -21.65 7.55
N LEU A 59 -1.84 -21.49 7.37
CA LEU A 59 -0.91 -22.63 7.35
C LEU A 59 -0.90 -23.37 8.69
N ARG A 60 -0.95 -22.65 9.81
CA ARG A 60 -1.01 -23.25 11.14
C ARG A 60 -2.27 -24.10 11.34
N TYR A 61 -3.44 -23.59 10.94
CA TYR A 61 -4.69 -24.33 11.02
C TYR A 61 -4.72 -25.53 10.09
N ALA A 62 -4.22 -25.39 8.86
CA ALA A 62 -4.14 -26.49 7.90
C ALA A 62 -3.22 -27.63 8.39
N GLN A 63 -2.14 -27.30 9.10
CA GLN A 63 -1.26 -28.28 9.73
C GLN A 63 -1.90 -28.96 10.95
N ALA A 64 -2.67 -28.23 11.75
CA ALA A 64 -3.34 -28.77 12.94
C ALA A 64 -4.56 -29.66 12.62
N GLN A 65 -5.08 -29.62 11.39
CA GLN A 65 -6.19 -30.46 10.92
C GLN A 65 -5.73 -31.75 10.20
N ARG A 66 -4.42 -32.00 10.13
CA ARG A 66 -3.83 -33.27 9.67
C ARG A 66 -3.41 -34.11 10.85
#